data_AF-A0A8C5EIX3-F1
#
_entry.id   AF-A0A8C5EIX3-F1
#
_cell.length_a   1.000
_cell.length_b   1.000
_cell.length_c   1.000
_cell.angle_alpha   90.00
_cell.angle_beta   90.00
_cell.angle_gamma   90.00
#
_symmetry.space_group_name_H-M   'P 1'
#
loop_
_entity.id
_entity.type
_entity.pdbx_description
1 polymer ?
#
loop_
_entity_poly.entity_id
_entity_poly.type
_entity_poly.pdbx_seq_one_letter_code
_entity_poly.pdbx_strand_id
1 'polypeptide(L)'
;MVIGRSEGEEVSILNLYAPNEYDENFFKDIANTIAENAKGIIIVGGDFNAVQDGKLDRTPSEVGPQNRKTKTLNNMITELGLGDPWRDNNPSRRDFTFFSNVHNSYSRIDFFCVSQQHMYKVSDCQIGTITLSDHAPVILHLDLNKENVFKYWRANVSLFTNTEVVQELKQTLIDYLEINDNGEVDPPILWSGAKAVIRGKMIQISSRLKKQHLEEQIKIENKIKLLEIEHKNSGSNNILIKLKEARKELDKTLTYRVEGALRFTRQKYYEM
;
A
#
# COMPACT_ATOMS: atom_id res chain seq x y z
N MET A 1 -7.14 -17.39 7.54
CA MET A 1 -6.33 -17.58 6.31
C MET A 1 -7.24 -17.60 5.11
N VAL A 2 -6.82 -17.03 3.98
CA VAL A 2 -7.52 -17.12 2.70
C VAL A 2 -6.67 -17.95 1.76
N ILE A 3 -7.27 -18.94 1.11
CA ILE A 3 -6.62 -19.77 0.10
C ILE A 3 -7.35 -19.51 -1.22
N GLY A 4 -6.59 -19.24 -2.28
CA GLY A 4 -7.17 -18.98 -3.59
C GLY A 4 -6.17 -19.18 -4.70
N ARG A 5 -6.62 -18.94 -5.94
CA ARG A 5 -5.77 -18.95 -7.12
C ARG A 5 -5.72 -17.54 -7.70
N SER A 6 -4.52 -17.05 -7.99
CA SER A 6 -4.28 -15.76 -8.62
C SER A 6 -3.31 -15.97 -9.78
N GLU A 7 -3.70 -15.56 -10.99
CA GLU A 7 -2.83 -15.63 -12.19
C GLU A 7 -2.23 -17.04 -12.41
N GLY A 8 -3.02 -18.09 -12.14
CA GLY A 8 -2.60 -19.49 -12.31
C GLY A 8 -1.88 -20.09 -11.09
N GLU A 9 -1.40 -19.27 -10.16
CA GLU A 9 -0.69 -19.71 -8.94
C GLU A 9 -1.66 -19.93 -7.78
N GLU A 10 -1.52 -21.03 -7.05
CA GLU A 10 -2.22 -21.23 -5.78
C GLU A 10 -1.51 -20.44 -4.68
N VAL A 11 -2.26 -19.67 -3.90
CA VAL A 11 -1.71 -18.75 -2.89
C VAL A 11 -2.52 -18.87 -1.59
N SER A 12 -1.81 -18.98 -0.47
CA SER A 12 -2.35 -18.92 0.88
C SER A 12 -1.88 -17.64 1.55
N ILE A 13 -2.83 -16.77 1.92
CA ILE A 13 -2.56 -15.49 2.56
C ILE A 13 -3.13 -15.51 3.98
N LEU A 14 -2.28 -15.23 4.96
CA LEU A 14 -2.66 -15.05 6.35
C LEU A 14 -2.28 -13.65 6.80
N ASN A 15 -3.29 -12.84 7.14
CA ASN A 15 -3.09 -11.61 7.88
C ASN A 15 -3.14 -11.90 9.38
N LEU A 16 -2.17 -11.39 10.13
CA LEU A 16 -1.98 -11.68 11.55
C LEU A 16 -1.99 -10.39 12.37
N TYR A 17 -2.63 -10.44 13.53
CA TYR A 17 -2.56 -9.42 14.56
C TYR A 17 -2.30 -10.12 15.89
N ALA A 18 -1.04 -10.14 16.33
CA ALA A 18 -0.66 -10.84 17.56
C ALA A 18 -1.05 -10.02 18.80
N PRO A 19 -1.39 -10.67 19.92
CA PRO A 19 -1.62 -9.97 21.18
C PRO A 19 -0.37 -9.21 21.62
N ASN A 20 -0.54 -8.09 22.33
CA ASN A 20 0.59 -7.34 22.91
C ASN A 20 1.34 -8.20 23.94
N GLU A 21 0.58 -8.80 24.86
CA GLU A 21 1.10 -9.70 25.88
C GLU A 21 1.58 -11.02 25.29
N TYR A 22 2.54 -11.65 25.98
CA TYR A 22 3.04 -12.96 25.56
C TYR A 22 1.99 -14.04 25.79
N ASP A 23 1.60 -14.70 24.71
CA ASP A 23 0.85 -15.95 24.69
C ASP A 23 1.73 -17.04 24.09
N GLU A 24 1.99 -18.09 24.86
CA GLU A 24 2.85 -19.20 24.44
C GLU A 24 2.24 -20.03 23.30
N ASN A 25 0.92 -20.05 23.18
CA ASN A 25 0.24 -20.89 22.18
C ASN A 25 -0.03 -20.14 20.89
N PHE A 26 -0.13 -18.81 20.92
CA PHE A 26 -0.53 -18.02 19.76
C PHE A 26 0.25 -18.36 18.48
N PHE A 27 1.58 -18.28 18.50
CA PHE A 27 2.38 -18.61 17.31
C PHE A 27 2.38 -20.11 16.97
N LYS A 28 2.19 -20.99 17.96
CA LYS A 28 2.07 -22.44 17.74
C LYS A 28 0.77 -22.78 17.01
N ASP A 29 -0.34 -22.17 17.42
CA ASP A 29 -1.66 -22.36 16.81
C ASP A 29 -1.69 -21.83 15.38
N ILE A 30 -1.02 -20.70 15.14
CA ILE A 30 -0.80 -20.18 13.78
C ILE A 30 0.05 -21.16 12.95
N ALA A 31 1.12 -21.72 13.53
CA ALA A 31 1.94 -22.72 12.85
C ALA A 31 1.13 -23.94 12.42
N ASN A 32 0.33 -24.51 13.34
CA ASN A 32 -0.55 -25.64 13.05
C ASN A 32 -1.58 -25.29 11.97
N THR A 33 -2.20 -24.11 12.07
CA THR A 33 -3.17 -23.64 11.06
C THR A 33 -2.54 -23.58 9.66
N ILE A 34 -1.32 -23.07 9.54
CA ILE A 34 -0.59 -23.00 8.26
C ILE A 34 -0.23 -24.40 7.78
N ALA A 35 0.35 -25.23 8.64
CA ALA A 35 0.79 -26.57 8.29
C ALA A 35 -0.36 -27.48 7.80
N GLU A 36 -1.54 -27.37 8.40
CA GLU A 36 -2.71 -28.18 8.06
C GLU A 36 -3.41 -27.71 6.78
N ASN A 37 -3.45 -26.39 6.55
CA ASN A 37 -4.39 -25.81 5.58
C ASN A 37 -3.71 -25.11 4.40
N ALA A 38 -2.47 -24.65 4.54
CA ALA A 38 -1.83 -23.83 3.51
C ALA A 38 -1.48 -24.63 2.25
N LYS A 39 -1.64 -23.98 1.11
CA LYS A 39 -1.36 -24.50 -0.23
C LYS A 39 -0.63 -23.47 -1.09
N GLY A 40 0.20 -23.96 -2.00
CA GLY A 40 0.95 -23.14 -2.96
C GLY A 40 1.90 -22.13 -2.29
N ILE A 41 1.87 -20.88 -2.74
CA ILE A 41 2.68 -19.79 -2.19
C ILE A 41 2.11 -19.35 -0.86
N ILE A 42 2.88 -19.49 0.22
CA ILE A 42 2.46 -19.08 1.56
C ILE A 42 2.97 -17.67 1.83
N ILE A 43 2.05 -16.78 2.18
CA ILE A 43 2.31 -15.39 2.56
C ILE A 43 1.65 -15.14 3.91
N VAL A 44 2.46 -14.90 4.93
CA VAL A 44 2.00 -14.47 6.25
C VAL A 44 2.44 -13.03 6.43
N GLY A 45 1.57 -12.14 6.88
CA GLY A 45 1.96 -10.77 7.18
C GLY A 45 1.02 -10.11 8.16
N GLY A 46 1.41 -8.94 8.63
CA GLY A 46 0.61 -8.16 9.57
C GLY A 46 1.44 -7.69 10.75
N ASP A 47 0.78 -7.40 11.87
CA ASP A 47 1.40 -6.95 13.11
C ASP A 47 1.65 -8.14 14.02
N PHE A 48 2.92 -8.51 14.19
CA PHE A 48 3.32 -9.63 15.03
C PHE A 48 3.49 -9.23 16.49
N ASN A 49 3.37 -7.95 16.83
CA ASN A 49 3.68 -7.37 18.15
C ASN A 49 4.97 -7.93 18.78
N ALA A 50 5.91 -8.32 17.93
CA ALA A 50 7.14 -9.02 18.27
C ALA A 50 8.16 -8.75 17.17
N VAL A 51 9.43 -8.65 17.58
CA VAL A 51 10.55 -8.44 16.68
C VAL A 51 11.24 -9.76 16.38
N GLN A 52 11.89 -9.91 15.21
CA GLN A 52 12.70 -11.09 14.90
C GLN A 52 14.11 -10.98 15.52
N ASP A 53 14.71 -9.79 15.52
CA ASP A 53 16.00 -9.50 16.14
C ASP A 53 15.93 -8.25 17.03
N GLY A 54 15.97 -8.41 18.35
CA GLY A 54 15.89 -7.30 19.30
C GLY A 54 17.02 -6.26 19.18
N LYS A 55 18.17 -6.60 18.58
CA LYS A 55 19.28 -5.65 18.37
C LYS A 55 19.07 -4.79 17.13
N LEU A 56 18.60 -5.39 16.04
CA LEU A 56 18.42 -4.73 14.75
C LEU A 56 17.03 -4.08 14.61
N ASP A 57 15.99 -4.75 15.10
CA ASP A 57 14.59 -4.38 14.93
C ASP A 57 14.05 -3.52 16.09
N ARG A 58 14.88 -3.09 17.05
CA ARG A 58 14.47 -2.12 18.10
C ARG A 58 15.46 -0.98 18.25
N THR A 59 14.93 0.19 18.61
CA THR A 59 15.69 1.32 19.16
C THR A 59 14.98 1.82 20.43
N PRO A 60 15.63 1.85 21.60
CA PRO A 60 16.96 1.30 21.87
C PRO A 60 17.07 -0.20 21.58
N SER A 61 18.26 -0.67 21.22
CA SER A 61 18.51 -2.09 20.99
C SER A 61 18.25 -2.88 22.28
N GLU A 62 17.67 -4.06 22.15
CA GLU A 62 17.41 -4.94 23.28
C GLU A 62 18.73 -5.42 23.90
N VAL A 63 18.78 -5.41 25.23
CA VAL A 63 19.94 -5.84 26.02
C VAL A 63 19.54 -7.10 26.80
N GLY A 64 20.40 -8.12 26.77
CA GLY A 64 20.17 -9.38 27.48
C GLY A 64 19.74 -10.53 26.55
N PRO A 65 19.19 -11.61 27.13
CA PRO A 65 18.74 -12.76 26.37
C PRO A 65 17.52 -12.44 25.51
N GLN A 66 17.34 -13.18 24.41
CA GLN A 66 16.22 -13.02 23.51
C GLN A 66 14.87 -13.19 24.23
N ASN A 67 13.94 -12.27 23.98
CA ASN A 67 12.56 -12.36 24.46
C ASN A 67 11.90 -13.68 24.04
N ARG A 68 11.13 -14.29 24.96
CA ARG A 68 10.37 -15.53 24.71
C ARG A 68 9.44 -15.40 23.51
N LYS A 69 8.77 -14.27 23.34
CA LYS A 69 7.87 -13.98 22.21
C LYS A 69 8.61 -14.00 20.87
N THR A 70 9.77 -13.35 20.82
CA THR A 70 10.68 -13.39 19.66
C THR A 70 11.16 -14.81 19.38
N LYS A 71 11.48 -15.58 20.41
CA LYS A 71 11.89 -16.98 20.24
C LYS A 71 10.77 -17.83 19.65
N THR A 72 9.55 -17.76 20.16
CA THR A 72 8.40 -18.50 19.62
C THR A 72 8.04 -18.08 18.19
N LEU A 73 8.15 -16.78 17.88
CA LEU A 73 7.98 -16.26 16.53
C LEU A 73 9.02 -16.85 15.56
N ASN A 74 10.30 -16.77 15.92
CA ASN A 74 11.39 -17.27 15.08
C ASN A 74 11.34 -18.80 14.90
N ASN A 75 10.89 -19.53 15.92
CA ASN A 75 10.63 -20.96 15.81
C ASN A 75 9.54 -21.24 14.77
N MET A 76 8.39 -20.55 14.84
CA MET A 76 7.31 -20.69 13.84
C MET A 76 7.82 -20.39 12.42
N ILE A 77 8.56 -19.29 12.24
CA ILE A 77 9.11 -18.90 10.93
C ILE A 77 10.03 -20.01 10.39
N THR A 78 10.91 -20.53 11.24
CA THR A 78 11.89 -21.57 10.88
C THR A 78 11.21 -22.92 10.59
N GLU A 79 10.30 -23.36 11.44
CA GLU A 79 9.60 -24.66 11.32
C GLU A 79 8.72 -24.72 10.06
N LEU A 80 8.11 -23.60 9.69
CA LEU A 80 7.29 -23.50 8.47
C LEU A 80 8.11 -23.23 7.19
N GLY A 81 9.44 -23.07 7.31
CA GLY A 81 10.30 -22.73 6.17
C GLY A 81 9.89 -21.41 5.52
N LEU A 82 9.61 -20.38 6.33
CA LEU A 82 9.30 -19.03 5.86
C LEU A 82 10.55 -18.14 5.95
N GLY A 83 10.68 -17.18 5.03
CA GLY A 83 11.71 -16.15 5.02
C GLY A 83 11.09 -14.76 5.09
N ASP A 84 11.80 -13.79 5.66
CA ASP A 84 11.41 -12.38 5.69
C ASP A 84 12.09 -11.64 4.51
N PRO A 85 11.34 -11.28 3.45
CA PRO A 85 11.96 -10.68 2.28
C PRO A 85 12.55 -9.29 2.52
N TRP A 86 12.05 -8.55 3.51
CA TRP A 86 12.64 -7.26 3.85
C TRP A 86 14.00 -7.45 4.51
N ARG A 87 14.09 -8.36 5.49
CA ARG A 87 15.34 -8.63 6.22
C ARG A 87 16.40 -9.27 5.33
N ASP A 88 16.02 -10.15 4.42
CA ASP A 88 16.93 -10.77 3.43
C ASP A 88 17.61 -9.71 2.55
N ASN A 89 16.85 -8.71 2.10
CA ASN A 89 17.37 -7.59 1.31
C ASN A 89 18.11 -6.55 2.16
N ASN A 90 17.95 -6.58 3.48
CA ASN A 90 18.46 -5.58 4.41
C ASN A 90 19.14 -6.22 5.64
N PRO A 91 20.19 -7.06 5.50
CA PRO A 91 20.65 -7.92 6.60
C PRO A 91 21.10 -7.16 7.86
N SER A 92 21.76 -6.02 7.69
CA SER A 92 22.29 -5.19 8.79
C SER A 92 21.59 -3.84 8.94
N ARG A 93 20.72 -3.47 7.99
CA ARG A 93 20.04 -2.17 8.02
C ARG A 93 18.99 -2.18 9.13
N ARG A 94 18.91 -1.06 9.83
CA ARG A 94 17.91 -0.80 10.86
C ARG A 94 16.85 0.15 10.29
N ASP A 95 15.62 -0.32 10.25
CA ASP A 95 14.45 0.47 9.92
C ASP A 95 13.25 -0.14 10.65
N PHE A 96 12.21 0.65 10.87
CA PHE A 96 11.18 0.34 11.86
C PHE A 96 9.80 0.65 11.31
N THR A 97 8.83 -0.15 11.75
CA THR A 97 7.43 0.02 11.35
C THR A 97 6.61 0.73 12.41
N PHE A 98 7.00 0.68 13.68
CA PHE A 98 6.23 1.26 14.77
C PHE A 98 7.05 2.25 15.59
N PHE A 99 6.41 3.32 16.07
CA PHE A 99 6.97 4.26 17.04
C PHE A 99 6.09 4.35 18.29
N SER A 100 6.65 3.95 19.43
CA SER A 100 6.01 4.13 20.74
C SER A 100 6.35 5.51 21.31
N ASN A 101 5.35 6.39 21.37
CA ASN A 101 5.50 7.72 21.97
C ASN A 101 5.77 7.67 23.48
N VAL A 102 5.19 6.70 24.20
CA VAL A 102 5.35 6.56 25.66
C VAL A 102 6.76 6.14 26.03
N HIS A 103 7.36 5.26 25.24
CA HIS A 103 8.69 4.71 25.50
C HIS A 103 9.79 5.38 24.67
N ASN A 104 9.44 6.38 23.84
CA ASN A 104 10.30 7.02 22.85
C ASN A 104 11.17 5.99 22.10
N SER A 105 10.53 4.93 21.60
CA SER A 105 11.21 3.78 21.03
C SER A 105 10.63 3.40 19.68
N TYR A 106 11.47 2.83 18.83
CA TYR A 106 11.10 2.30 17.54
C TYR A 106 11.21 0.78 17.53
N SER A 107 10.30 0.11 16.83
CA SER A 107 10.37 -1.33 16.61
C SER A 107 9.89 -1.75 15.21
N ARG A 108 10.45 -2.82 14.67
CA ARG A 108 9.97 -3.48 13.45
C ARG A 108 9.13 -4.70 13.85
N ILE A 109 7.83 -4.48 14.01
CA ILE A 109 6.86 -5.50 14.45
C ILE A 109 5.87 -5.88 13.34
N ASP A 110 5.85 -5.11 12.26
CA ASP A 110 5.09 -5.41 11.06
C ASP A 110 6.04 -5.92 9.99
N PHE A 111 5.74 -7.06 9.40
CA PHE A 111 6.53 -7.61 8.30
C PHE A 111 5.73 -8.65 7.52
N PHE A 112 6.30 -9.11 6.40
CA PHE A 112 5.83 -10.27 5.67
C PHE A 112 6.82 -11.42 5.83
N CYS A 113 6.29 -12.63 5.85
CA CYS A 113 6.99 -13.88 5.72
C CYS A 113 6.45 -14.61 4.49
N VAL A 114 7.34 -15.05 3.61
CA VAL A 114 6.99 -15.80 2.40
C VAL A 114 7.66 -17.17 2.48
N SER A 115 6.98 -18.22 2.03
CA SER A 115 7.60 -19.56 1.95
C SER A 115 8.93 -19.52 1.20
N GLN A 116 9.98 -20.07 1.80
CA GLN A 116 11.37 -19.93 1.35
C GLN A 116 11.54 -20.37 -0.11
N GLN A 117 10.87 -21.45 -0.51
CA GLN A 117 10.88 -21.97 -1.87
C GLN A 117 10.32 -21.00 -2.92
N HIS A 118 9.53 -20.00 -2.52
CA HIS A 118 8.92 -18.99 -3.40
C HIS A 118 9.56 -17.60 -3.26
N MET A 119 10.62 -17.45 -2.48
CA MET A 119 11.32 -16.17 -2.30
C MET A 119 11.82 -15.56 -3.61
N TYR A 120 12.14 -16.39 -4.61
CA TYR A 120 12.54 -15.95 -5.95
C TYR A 120 11.45 -15.18 -6.70
N LYS A 121 10.17 -15.31 -6.30
CA LYS A 121 9.04 -14.55 -6.86
C LYS A 121 8.91 -13.16 -6.21
N VAL A 122 9.63 -12.88 -5.13
CA VAL A 122 9.59 -11.55 -4.50
C VAL A 122 10.45 -10.60 -5.31
N SER A 123 9.82 -9.59 -5.91
CA SER A 123 10.53 -8.57 -6.68
C SER A 123 11.03 -7.41 -5.82
N ASP A 124 10.29 -7.06 -4.77
CA ASP A 124 10.65 -5.99 -3.84
C ASP A 124 9.89 -6.15 -2.51
N CYS A 125 10.49 -5.65 -1.42
CA CYS A 125 9.84 -5.53 -0.12
C CYS A 125 10.39 -4.31 0.62
N GLN A 126 9.52 -3.36 0.94
CA GLN A 126 9.92 -2.08 1.51
C GLN A 126 9.04 -1.65 2.69
N ILE A 127 9.66 -0.94 3.63
CA ILE A 127 8.98 -0.25 4.73
C ILE A 127 8.73 1.19 4.27
N GLY A 128 7.47 1.60 4.29
CA GLY A 128 7.05 2.96 3.99
C GLY A 128 7.29 3.91 5.17
N THR A 129 6.80 5.14 5.04
CA THR A 129 6.82 6.11 6.14
C THR A 129 5.59 5.93 7.03
N ILE A 130 5.74 6.20 8.32
CA ILE A 130 4.59 6.23 9.24
C ILE A 130 3.81 7.50 8.88
N THR A 131 2.58 7.33 8.40
CA THR A 131 1.77 8.43 7.84
C THR A 131 0.48 8.63 8.63
N LEU A 132 -0.54 7.80 8.34
CA LEU A 132 -1.88 7.90 8.91
C LEU A 132 -2.01 7.19 10.27
N SER A 133 -1.36 6.04 10.41
CA SER A 133 -1.30 5.26 11.65
C SER A 133 0.01 5.55 12.39
N ASP A 134 0.12 5.02 13.60
CA ASP A 134 1.35 4.79 14.35
C ASP A 134 2.24 3.68 13.78
N HIS A 135 1.73 2.90 12.81
CA HIS A 135 2.46 1.91 12.03
C HIS A 135 2.78 2.40 10.61
N ALA A 136 3.95 2.01 10.12
CA ALA A 136 4.40 2.19 8.75
C ALA A 136 3.87 1.02 7.91
N PRO A 137 3.40 1.28 6.68
CA PRO A 137 3.03 0.19 5.79
C PRO A 137 4.27 -0.60 5.39
N VAL A 138 4.17 -1.93 5.38
CA VAL A 138 5.11 -2.80 4.69
C VAL A 138 4.50 -3.16 3.33
N ILE A 139 5.27 -3.00 2.27
CA ILE A 139 4.81 -3.21 0.89
C ILE A 139 5.62 -4.34 0.30
N LEU A 140 4.95 -5.46 0.00
CA LEU A 140 5.53 -6.63 -0.66
C LEU A 140 5.06 -6.68 -2.12
N HIS A 141 6.02 -6.81 -3.03
CA HIS A 141 5.78 -7.01 -4.46
C HIS A 141 6.16 -8.44 -4.85
N LEU A 142 5.19 -9.17 -5.40
CA LEU A 142 5.32 -10.55 -5.85
C LEU A 142 4.99 -10.67 -7.33
N ASP A 143 5.83 -11.41 -8.05
CA ASP A 143 5.56 -11.82 -9.43
C ASP A 143 4.76 -13.13 -9.44
N LEU A 144 3.50 -13.01 -9.84
CA LEU A 144 2.57 -14.13 -9.99
C LEU A 144 2.33 -14.49 -11.47
N ASN A 145 3.27 -14.18 -12.38
CA ASN A 145 3.16 -14.52 -13.80
C ASN A 145 1.90 -13.95 -14.46
N LYS A 146 1.58 -12.69 -14.12
CA LYS A 146 0.33 -12.04 -14.51
C LYS A 146 0.08 -12.08 -16.03
N GLU A 147 -1.12 -12.52 -16.42
CA GLU A 147 -1.60 -12.36 -17.79
C GLU A 147 -2.17 -10.95 -18.01
N ASN A 148 -1.97 -10.41 -19.21
CA ASN A 148 -2.54 -9.11 -19.58
C ASN A 148 -4.05 -9.24 -19.79
N VAL A 149 -4.83 -9.06 -18.73
CA VAL A 149 -6.29 -9.00 -18.84
C VAL A 149 -6.71 -7.71 -19.54
N PHE A 150 -7.46 -7.83 -20.63
CA PHE A 150 -8.06 -6.70 -21.34
C PHE A 150 -9.03 -5.94 -20.42
N LYS A 151 -8.84 -4.62 -20.30
CA LYS A 151 -9.72 -3.75 -19.51
C LYS A 151 -10.45 -2.75 -20.42
N TYR A 152 -11.77 -2.74 -20.32
CA TYR A 152 -12.59 -1.68 -20.93
C TYR A 152 -12.38 -0.36 -20.20
N TRP A 153 -12.13 0.70 -20.95
CA TRP A 153 -12.11 2.05 -20.40
C TRP A 153 -13.51 2.48 -19.94
N ARG A 154 -13.58 3.16 -18.81
CA ARG A 154 -14.78 3.79 -18.29
C ARG A 154 -14.50 5.26 -18.04
N ALA A 155 -15.43 6.12 -18.44
CA ALA A 155 -15.35 7.54 -18.19
C ALA A 155 -15.32 7.84 -16.69
N ASN A 156 -14.36 8.67 -16.24
CA ASN A 156 -14.35 9.18 -14.89
C ASN A 156 -15.34 10.35 -14.78
N VAL A 157 -16.54 10.10 -14.24
CA VAL A 157 -17.59 11.13 -14.16
C VAL A 157 -17.27 12.26 -13.18
N SER A 158 -16.29 12.11 -12.28
CA SER A 158 -15.89 13.21 -11.39
C SER A 158 -15.23 14.37 -12.15
N LEU A 159 -14.73 14.14 -13.37
CA LEU A 159 -14.20 15.21 -14.20
C LEU A 159 -15.25 16.30 -14.47
N PHE A 160 -16.53 15.92 -14.51
CA PHE A 160 -17.63 16.84 -14.80
C PHE A 160 -18.01 17.73 -13.61
N THR A 161 -17.45 17.51 -12.41
CA THR A 161 -17.65 18.42 -11.28
C THR A 161 -16.72 19.63 -11.32
N ASN A 162 -15.62 19.55 -12.07
CA ASN A 162 -14.69 20.67 -12.24
C ASN A 162 -15.14 21.52 -13.45
N THR A 163 -15.52 22.76 -13.18
CA THR A 163 -16.02 23.70 -14.19
C THR A 163 -15.00 23.97 -15.29
N GLU A 164 -13.71 24.09 -14.97
CA GLU A 164 -12.64 24.30 -15.96
C GLU A 164 -12.51 23.10 -16.89
N VAL A 165 -12.55 21.88 -16.34
CA VAL A 165 -12.50 20.64 -17.13
C VAL A 165 -13.71 20.52 -18.05
N VAL A 166 -14.89 20.90 -17.56
CA VAL A 166 -16.10 20.93 -18.40
C VAL A 166 -15.96 21.93 -19.55
N GLN A 167 -15.40 23.11 -19.31
CA GLN A 167 -15.18 24.08 -20.39
C GLN A 167 -14.12 23.58 -21.39
N GLU A 168 -13.03 22.96 -20.91
CA GLU A 168 -12.00 22.37 -21.78
C GLU A 168 -12.60 21.28 -22.70
N LEU A 169 -13.49 20.43 -22.17
CA LEU A 169 -14.19 19.40 -22.96
C LEU A 169 -15.19 19.99 -23.94
N LYS A 170 -15.93 21.04 -23.55
CA LYS A 170 -16.86 21.74 -24.44
C LYS A 170 -16.12 22.38 -25.62
N GLN A 171 -15.02 23.08 -25.34
CA GLN A 171 -14.20 23.68 -26.39
C GLN A 171 -13.66 22.62 -27.34
N THR A 172 -13.15 21.50 -26.81
CA THR A 172 -12.67 20.37 -27.64
C THR A 172 -13.76 19.84 -28.57
N LEU A 173 -15.02 19.80 -28.11
CA LEU A 173 -16.14 19.36 -28.95
C LEU A 173 -16.48 20.37 -30.04
N ILE A 174 -16.46 21.66 -29.71
CA ILE A 174 -16.70 22.75 -30.67
C ILE A 174 -15.62 22.70 -31.76
N ASP A 175 -14.34 22.66 -31.37
CA ASP A 175 -13.22 22.61 -32.30
C ASP A 175 -13.31 21.39 -33.25
N TYR A 176 -13.74 20.24 -32.72
CA TYR A 176 -13.96 19.05 -33.54
C TYR A 176 -15.08 19.25 -34.57
N LEU A 177 -16.21 19.82 -34.15
CA LEU A 177 -17.35 20.03 -35.05
C LEU A 177 -17.05 21.08 -36.11
N GLU A 178 -16.38 22.18 -35.76
CA GLU A 178 -15.98 23.22 -36.72
C GLU A 178 -15.11 22.68 -37.87
N ILE A 179 -14.29 21.67 -37.58
CA ILE A 179 -13.37 21.07 -38.57
C ILE A 179 -14.06 19.97 -39.39
N ASN A 180 -14.96 19.19 -38.79
CA ASN A 180 -15.43 17.92 -39.36
C ASN A 180 -16.90 17.94 -39.82
N ASP A 181 -17.70 18.92 -39.39
CA ASP A 181 -19.11 19.09 -39.82
C ASP A 181 -19.19 19.94 -41.11
N ASN A 182 -18.58 19.43 -42.18
CA ASN A 182 -18.45 20.13 -43.47
C ASN A 182 -19.49 19.68 -44.52
N GLY A 183 -20.45 18.84 -44.14
CA GLY A 183 -21.46 18.26 -45.04
C GLY A 183 -21.00 17.04 -45.85
N GLU A 184 -19.72 16.67 -45.79
CA GLU A 184 -19.17 15.48 -46.48
C GLU A 184 -19.14 14.23 -45.58
N VAL A 185 -19.19 14.43 -44.25
CA VAL A 185 -19.13 13.35 -43.27
C VAL A 185 -20.54 12.99 -42.80
N ASP A 186 -20.91 11.71 -42.93
CA ASP A 186 -22.21 11.22 -42.45
C ASP A 186 -22.36 11.43 -40.93
N PRO A 187 -23.54 11.87 -40.43
CA PRO A 187 -23.76 12.15 -39.01
C PRO A 187 -23.37 11.03 -38.03
N PRO A 188 -23.58 9.72 -38.32
CA PRO A 188 -23.12 8.63 -37.46
C PRO A 188 -21.59 8.52 -37.34
N ILE A 189 -20.86 8.83 -38.43
CA ILE A 189 -19.40 8.84 -38.46
C ILE A 189 -18.89 10.05 -37.67
N LEU A 190 -19.48 11.22 -37.91
CA LEU A 190 -19.17 12.46 -37.19
C LEU A 190 -19.33 12.26 -35.67
N TRP A 191 -20.44 11.66 -35.23
CA TRP A 191 -20.68 11.35 -33.81
C TRP A 191 -19.69 10.33 -33.24
N SER A 192 -19.33 9.30 -34.02
CA SER A 192 -18.37 8.29 -33.58
C SER A 192 -16.97 8.86 -33.40
N GLY A 193 -16.54 9.75 -34.30
CA GLY A 193 -15.29 10.50 -34.17
C GLY A 193 -15.31 11.45 -32.97
N ALA A 194 -16.40 12.21 -32.77
CA ALA A 194 -16.54 13.11 -31.62
C ALA A 194 -16.35 12.38 -30.28
N LYS A 195 -17.00 11.22 -30.12
CA LYS A 195 -16.84 10.36 -28.93
C LYS A 195 -15.40 9.90 -28.73
N ALA A 196 -14.70 9.52 -29.79
CA ALA A 196 -13.30 9.09 -29.73
C ALA A 196 -12.38 10.24 -29.30
N VAL A 197 -12.57 11.43 -29.87
CA VAL A 197 -11.81 12.65 -29.52
C VAL A 197 -12.04 13.04 -28.06
N ILE A 198 -13.30 13.13 -27.63
CA ILE A 198 -13.65 13.46 -26.25
C ILE A 198 -13.09 12.43 -25.28
N ARG A 199 -13.19 11.13 -25.59
CA ARG A 199 -12.58 10.07 -24.77
C ARG A 199 -11.07 10.27 -24.65
N GLY A 200 -10.37 10.53 -25.75
CA GLY A 200 -8.93 10.81 -25.73
C GLY A 200 -8.59 12.01 -24.84
N LYS A 201 -9.36 13.09 -24.96
CA LYS A 201 -9.21 14.30 -24.15
C LYS A 201 -9.46 14.05 -22.66
N MET A 202 -10.51 13.30 -22.32
CA MET A 202 -10.79 12.91 -20.93
C MET A 202 -9.68 12.05 -20.32
N ILE A 203 -9.07 11.13 -21.09
CA ILE A 203 -7.92 10.34 -20.65
C ILE A 203 -6.72 11.26 -20.38
N GLN A 204 -6.43 12.19 -21.29
CA GLN A 204 -5.35 13.16 -21.14
C GLN A 204 -5.52 14.00 -19.87
N ILE A 205 -6.70 14.60 -19.66
CA ILE A 205 -6.99 15.43 -18.49
C ILE A 205 -6.90 14.59 -17.21
N SER A 206 -7.45 13.38 -17.20
CA SER A 206 -7.36 12.46 -16.05
C SER A 206 -5.90 12.15 -15.69
N SER A 207 -5.07 11.87 -16.71
CA SER A 207 -3.64 11.59 -16.52
C SER A 207 -2.90 12.80 -15.95
N ARG A 208 -3.17 14.00 -16.49
CA ARG A 208 -2.61 15.27 -16.01
C ARG A 208 -2.96 15.54 -14.55
N LEU A 209 -4.24 15.47 -14.19
CA LEU A 209 -4.71 15.69 -12.81
C LEU A 209 -4.12 14.65 -11.85
N LYS A 210 -4.10 13.37 -12.25
CA LYS A 210 -3.46 12.30 -11.47
C LYS A 210 -1.98 12.59 -11.21
N LYS A 211 -1.26 13.07 -12.22
CA LYS A 211 0.16 13.42 -12.10
C LYS A 211 0.36 14.60 -11.13
N GLN A 212 -0.42 15.67 -11.28
CA GLN A 212 -0.34 16.84 -10.38
C GLN A 212 -0.58 16.46 -8.92
N HIS A 213 -1.63 15.70 -8.64
CA HIS A 213 -1.92 15.23 -7.28
C HIS A 213 -0.85 14.29 -6.75
N LEU A 214 -0.30 13.40 -7.59
CA LEU A 214 0.78 12.50 -7.18
C LEU A 214 2.05 13.29 -6.82
N GLU A 215 2.37 14.35 -7.56
CA GLU A 215 3.51 15.22 -7.26
C GLU A 215 3.33 15.96 -5.92
N GLU A 216 2.13 16.44 -5.61
CA GLU A 216 1.80 17.04 -4.31
C GLU A 216 1.95 16.03 -3.17
N GLN A 217 1.40 14.82 -3.36
CA GLN A 217 1.51 13.74 -2.39
C GLN A 217 2.97 13.36 -2.12
N ILE A 218 3.76 13.14 -3.18
CA ILE A 218 5.19 12.78 -3.07
C ILE A 218 6.00 13.87 -2.35
N LYS A 219 5.69 15.15 -2.56
CA LYS A 219 6.36 16.25 -1.85
C LYS A 219 6.15 16.15 -0.34
N ILE A 220 4.91 15.90 0.10
CA ILE A 220 4.57 15.77 1.52
C ILE A 220 5.19 14.49 2.10
N GLU A 221 5.12 13.36 1.39
CA GLU A 221 5.72 12.09 1.81
C GLU A 221 7.23 12.19 1.96
N ASN A 222 7.93 12.85 1.02
CA ASN A 222 9.37 13.09 1.12
C ASN A 222 9.72 13.98 2.32
N LYS A 223 8.92 15.01 2.60
CA LYS A 223 9.07 15.84 3.80
C LYS A 223 8.92 15.00 5.08
N ILE A 224 7.93 14.12 5.15
CA ILE A 224 7.75 13.19 6.28
C ILE A 224 8.95 12.25 6.40
N LYS A 225 9.42 11.67 5.28
CA LYS A 225 10.56 10.75 5.28
C LYS A 225 11.84 11.39 5.84
N LEU A 226 12.13 12.63 5.43
CA LEU A 226 13.29 13.37 5.93
C LEU A 226 13.16 13.67 7.44
N LEU A 227 11.99 14.14 7.88
CA LEU A 227 11.72 14.41 9.30
C LEU A 227 11.78 13.13 10.15
N GLU A 228 11.33 11.99 9.62
CA GLU A 228 11.42 10.69 10.28
C GLU A 228 12.87 10.24 10.46
N ILE A 229 13.71 10.37 9.42
CA ILE A 229 15.14 10.04 9.51
C ILE A 229 15.82 10.94 10.56
N GLU A 230 15.52 12.24 10.53
CA GLU A 230 16.07 13.20 11.49
C GLU A 230 15.62 12.88 12.93
N HIS A 231 14.35 12.51 13.12
CA HIS A 231 13.83 12.11 14.42
C HIS A 231 14.43 10.78 14.91
N LYS A 232 14.55 9.77 14.03
CA LYS A 232 15.19 8.47 14.34
C LYS A 232 16.62 8.66 14.83
N ASN A 233 17.34 9.65 14.31
CA ASN A 233 18.73 9.93 14.70
C ASN A 233 18.86 10.82 15.96
N SER A 234 17.99 11.82 16.11
CA SER A 234 18.14 12.85 17.15
C SER A 234 17.24 12.67 18.38
N GLY A 235 16.10 11.99 18.24
CA GLY A 235 15.07 11.89 19.27
C GLY A 235 14.43 13.23 19.68
N SER A 236 14.55 14.28 18.86
CA SER A 236 14.11 15.63 19.24
C SER A 236 12.59 15.81 19.18
N ASN A 237 12.01 16.28 20.29
CA ASN A 237 10.57 16.55 20.39
C ASN A 237 10.10 17.68 19.43
N ASN A 238 10.95 18.62 19.06
CA ASN A 238 10.61 19.67 18.08
C ASN A 238 10.38 19.06 16.69
N ILE A 239 11.24 18.11 16.28
CA ILE A 239 11.07 17.40 15.02
C ILE A 239 9.79 16.57 15.05
N LEU A 240 9.47 15.93 16.18
CA LEU A 240 8.23 15.16 16.35
C LEU A 240 6.98 16.03 16.14
N ILE A 241 6.97 17.29 16.60
CA ILE A 241 5.87 18.24 16.35
C ILE A 241 5.73 18.53 14.85
N LYS A 242 6.82 18.89 14.18
CA LYS A 242 6.83 19.14 12.72
C LYS A 242 6.35 17.92 11.92
N LEU A 243 6.71 16.74 12.38
CA LEU A 243 6.34 15.47 11.79
C LEU A 243 4.82 15.23 11.92
N LYS A 244 4.23 15.48 13.10
CA LYS A 244 2.77 15.43 13.31
C LYS A 244 2.02 16.42 12.42
N GLU A 245 2.55 17.63 12.23
CA GLU A 245 1.97 18.63 11.33
C GLU A 245 1.99 18.17 9.87
N ALA A 246 3.13 17.66 9.38
CA ALA A 246 3.26 17.14 8.02
C ALA A 246 2.35 15.93 7.76
N ARG A 247 2.19 15.03 8.75
CA ARG A 247 1.23 13.91 8.67
C ARG A 247 -0.22 14.40 8.57
N LYS A 248 -0.58 15.44 9.35
CA LYS A 248 -1.92 16.05 9.27
C LYS A 248 -2.18 16.72 7.92
N GLU A 249 -1.16 17.29 7.29
CA GLU A 249 -1.23 17.83 5.94
C GLU A 249 -1.52 16.71 4.93
N LEU A 250 -0.81 15.58 5.02
CA LEU A 250 -1.03 14.41 4.17
C LEU A 250 -2.42 13.81 4.35
N ASP A 251 -2.89 13.69 5.60
CA ASP A 251 -4.21 13.13 5.93
C ASP A 251 -5.36 13.92 5.28
N LYS A 252 -5.28 15.25 5.28
CA LYS A 252 -6.26 16.09 4.56
C LYS A 252 -6.29 15.80 3.07
N THR A 253 -5.13 15.68 2.43
CA THR A 253 -5.03 15.37 0.99
C THR A 253 -5.57 13.98 0.67
N LEU A 254 -5.31 12.99 1.53
CA LEU A 254 -5.81 11.63 1.35
C LEU A 254 -7.32 11.54 1.60
N THR A 255 -7.84 12.23 2.61
CA THR A 255 -9.29 12.26 2.93
C THR A 255 -10.10 12.78 1.74
N TYR A 256 -9.67 13.87 1.10
CA TYR A 256 -10.32 14.38 -0.11
C TYR A 256 -10.41 13.33 -1.24
N ARG A 257 -9.37 12.50 -1.39
CA ARG A 257 -9.34 11.42 -2.38
C ARG A 257 -10.25 10.26 -2.00
N VAL A 258 -10.32 9.91 -0.72
CA VAL A 258 -11.24 8.88 -0.20
C VAL A 258 -12.69 9.30 -0.43
N GLU A 259 -13.05 10.55 -0.13
CA GLU A 259 -14.39 11.10 -0.44
C GLU A 259 -14.70 11.00 -1.93
N GLY A 260 -13.73 11.29 -2.80
CA GLY A 260 -13.86 11.12 -4.24
C GLY A 260 -14.12 9.66 -4.64
N ALA A 261 -13.37 8.70 -4.08
CA ALA A 261 -13.52 7.27 -4.36
C ALA A 261 -14.83 6.69 -3.83
N LEU A 262 -15.29 7.14 -2.64
CA LEU A 262 -16.54 6.71 -2.02
C LEU A 262 -17.76 7.04 -2.87
N ARG A 263 -17.73 8.12 -3.66
CA ARG A 263 -18.79 8.45 -4.63
C ARG A 263 -18.96 7.39 -5.74
N PHE A 264 -17.94 6.57 -5.98
CA PHE A 264 -17.96 5.50 -7.00
C PHE A 264 -18.16 4.10 -6.44
N THR A 265 -17.98 3.90 -5.13
CA THR A 265 -18.38 2.65 -4.49
C THR A 265 -19.91 2.60 -4.47
N ARG A 266 -20.51 1.69 -5.24
CA ARG A 266 -21.92 1.34 -5.10
C ARG A 266 -22.16 0.93 -3.65
N GLN A 267 -22.72 1.83 -2.85
CA GLN A 267 -23.27 1.50 -1.53
C GLN A 267 -24.42 0.50 -1.75
N LYS A 268 -24.10 -0.80 -1.65
CA LYS A 268 -25.09 -1.78 -1.22
C LYS A 268 -25.00 -1.81 0.31
N TYR A 269 -25.70 -0.89 0.96
CA TYR A 269 -25.98 -1.05 2.38
C TYR A 269 -26.86 -2.29 2.51
N TYR A 270 -26.37 -3.30 3.22
CA TYR A 270 -27.24 -4.26 3.89
C TYR A 270 -27.64 -3.58 5.20
N GLU A 271 -28.92 -3.23 5.32
CA GLU A 271 -29.55 -3.04 6.63
C GLU A 271 -29.75 -4.43 7.25
N MET A 272 -29.29 -4.60 8.48
CA MET A 272 -29.85 -5.55 9.44
C MET A 272 -30.20 -4.77 10.69
#